data_AF-A0AAU8N4S7-F1
#
_entry.id   AF-A0AAU8N4S7-F1
#
_cell.length_a   1.000
_cell.length_b   1.000
_cell.length_c   1.000
_cell.angle_alpha   90.00
_cell.angle_beta   90.00
_cell.angle_gamma   90.00
#
_symmetry.space_group_name_H-M   'P 1'
#
loop_
_entity.id
_entity.type
_entity.pdbx_description
1 polymer ?
#
loop_
_entity_poly.entity_id
_entity_poly.type
_entity_poly.pdbx_seq_one_letter_code
_entity_poly.pdbx_strand_id
1 'polypeptide(L)'
;MDSLSDVFGAGIGILCLLAMFFLAFMFLYMAVMNIVDKFKPTSKLMSCESCGKTISTSAYVCPHCGQHYGTSSAFDSILVCLFCGLLFLFLGLHVVSLMLEEYGYNLLDIIKGWFN
;
A
#
# COMPACT_ATOMS: atom_id res chain seq x y z
N MET A 1 -20.48 -18.79 29.95
CA MET A 1 -19.10 -18.35 29.63
C MET A 1 -19.04 -17.72 28.24
N ASP A 2 -20.21 -17.43 27.66
CA ASP A 2 -20.41 -17.21 26.24
C ASP A 2 -20.32 -15.73 25.89
N SER A 3 -20.88 -14.86 26.75
CA SER A 3 -20.81 -13.40 26.58
C SER A 3 -19.40 -12.82 26.62
N LEU A 4 -18.45 -13.51 27.28
CA LEU A 4 -17.07 -13.04 27.39
C LEU A 4 -16.26 -13.41 26.14
N SER A 5 -16.40 -14.64 25.64
CA SER A 5 -15.78 -15.07 24.39
C SER A 5 -16.29 -14.29 23.19
N ASP A 6 -17.58 -13.92 23.19
CA ASP A 6 -18.20 -13.19 22.09
C ASP A 6 -17.70 -11.72 22.03
N VAL A 7 -17.55 -11.08 23.19
CA VAL A 7 -16.98 -9.72 23.28
C VAL A 7 -15.50 -9.71 22.90
N PHE A 8 -14.73 -10.71 23.32
CA PHE A 8 -13.33 -10.85 22.88
C PHE A 8 -13.23 -11.13 21.39
N GLY A 9 -14.11 -11.96 20.82
CA GLY A 9 -14.17 -12.24 19.39
C GLY A 9 -14.48 -11.00 18.55
N ALA A 10 -15.51 -10.24 18.95
CA ALA A 10 -15.87 -8.98 18.30
C ALA A 10 -14.74 -7.93 18.40
N GLY A 11 -14.10 -7.82 19.58
CA GLY A 11 -12.97 -6.91 19.79
C GLY A 11 -11.77 -7.24 18.90
N ILE A 12 -11.41 -8.52 18.79
CA ILE A 12 -10.33 -8.98 17.90
C ILE A 12 -10.72 -8.75 16.43
N GLY A 13 -11.97 -9.02 16.05
CA GLY A 13 -12.47 -8.79 14.69
C GLY A 13 -12.36 -7.33 14.27
N ILE A 14 -12.78 -6.40 15.14
CA ILE A 14 -12.67 -4.96 14.89
C ILE A 14 -11.20 -4.53 14.80
N LEU A 15 -10.33 -5.03 15.68
CA LEU A 15 -8.90 -4.72 15.63
C LEU A 15 -8.26 -5.21 14.32
N CYS A 16 -8.58 -6.43 13.88
CA CYS A 16 -8.14 -6.97 12.60
C CYS A 16 -8.65 -6.13 11.43
N LEU A 17 -9.92 -5.72 11.46
CA LEU A 17 -10.52 -4.86 10.44
C LEU A 17 -9.76 -3.52 10.31
N LEU A 18 -9.51 -2.85 11.44
CA LEU A 18 -8.77 -1.59 11.46
C LEU A 18 -7.34 -1.77 10.93
N ALA A 19 -6.66 -2.86 11.29
CA ALA A 19 -5.34 -3.18 10.78
C ALA A 19 -5.36 -3.40 9.25
N MET A 20 -6.37 -4.09 8.71
CA MET A 20 -6.51 -4.32 7.26
C MET A 20 -6.71 -3.00 6.50
N PHE A 21 -7.58 -2.12 6.98
CA PHE A 21 -7.76 -0.80 6.34
C PHE A 21 -6.49 0.06 6.45
N PHE A 22 -5.83 0.07 7.61
CA PHE A 22 -4.56 0.77 7.77
C PHE A 22 -3.50 0.29 6.77
N LEU A 23 -3.32 -1.02 6.63
CA LEU A 23 -2.40 -1.61 5.66
C LEU A 23 -2.79 -1.25 4.22
N ALA A 24 -4.09 -1.27 3.89
CA ALA A 24 -4.57 -0.85 2.57
C ALA A 24 -4.17 0.61 2.26
N PHE A 25 -4.42 1.54 3.18
CA PHE A 25 -4.03 2.95 3.01
C PHE A 25 -2.51 3.11 2.92
N MET A 26 -1.75 2.39 3.74
CA MET A 26 -0.29 2.43 3.71
C MET A 26 0.26 1.99 2.34
N PHE A 27 -0.24 0.89 1.77
CA PHE A 27 0.17 0.40 0.46
C PHE A 27 -0.23 1.34 -0.68
N LEU A 28 -1.44 1.88 -0.64
CA LEU A 28 -1.89 2.86 -1.64
C LEU A 28 -1.06 4.15 -1.55
N TYR A 29 -0.72 4.60 -0.34
CA TYR A 29 0.17 5.74 -0.13
C TYR A 29 1.57 5.48 -0.68
N MET A 30 2.15 4.31 -0.42
CA MET A 30 3.45 3.92 -1.01
C MET A 30 3.38 3.89 -2.54
N ALA A 31 2.28 3.39 -3.13
CA ALA A 31 2.11 3.40 -4.58
C ALA A 31 2.14 4.84 -5.13
N VAL A 32 1.46 5.79 -4.47
CA VAL A 32 1.48 7.22 -4.84
C VAL A 32 2.90 7.80 -4.72
N MET A 33 3.61 7.53 -3.63
CA MET A 33 4.97 8.02 -3.44
C MET A 33 5.94 7.48 -4.51
N ASN A 34 5.83 6.19 -4.87
CA ASN A 34 6.64 5.61 -5.94
C ASN A 34 6.36 6.26 -7.30
N ILE A 35 5.10 6.62 -7.59
CA ILE A 35 4.75 7.37 -8.80
C ILE A 35 5.41 8.75 -8.77
N VAL A 36 5.24 9.49 -7.67
CA VAL A 36 5.78 10.84 -7.51
C VAL A 36 7.30 10.85 -7.66
N ASP A 37 7.99 9.91 -7.03
CA ASP A 37 9.45 9.80 -7.13
C ASP A 37 9.91 9.47 -8.54
N LYS A 38 9.16 8.67 -9.30
CA LYS A 38 9.49 8.34 -10.70
C LYS A 38 9.35 9.53 -11.65
N PHE A 39 8.47 10.48 -11.35
CA PHE A 39 8.27 11.70 -12.13
C PHE A 39 9.04 12.91 -11.59
N LYS A 40 9.73 12.79 -10.46
CA LYS A 40 10.51 13.87 -9.89
C LYS A 40 11.70 14.20 -10.81
N PRO A 41 11.83 15.43 -11.33
CA PRO A 41 12.93 15.78 -12.21
C PRO A 41 14.25 15.70 -11.43
N THR A 42 15.15 14.79 -11.84
CA THR A 42 16.45 14.62 -11.20
C THR A 42 17.49 15.49 -11.89
N SER A 43 17.88 16.59 -11.25
CA SER A 43 19.00 17.46 -11.67
C SER A 43 20.27 17.23 -10.87
N LYS A 44 20.26 16.30 -9.90
CA LYS A 44 21.43 16.01 -9.08
C LYS A 44 22.39 15.06 -9.79
N LEU A 45 23.65 15.45 -9.78
CA LEU A 45 24.78 14.67 -10.28
C LEU A 45 25.54 14.10 -9.09
N MET A 46 26.09 12.90 -9.23
CA MET A 46 26.99 12.26 -8.27
C MET A 46 28.22 11.70 -8.99
N SER A 47 29.32 11.50 -8.27
CA SER A 47 30.50 10.82 -8.80
C SER A 47 30.33 9.31 -8.67
N CYS A 48 30.63 8.56 -9.73
CA CYS A 48 30.64 7.10 -9.72
C CYS A 48 31.70 6.58 -8.73
N GLU A 49 31.30 5.74 -7.78
CA GLU A 49 32.20 5.11 -6.79
C GLU A 49 33.29 4.23 -7.41
N SER A 50 33.08 3.72 -8.62
CA SER A 50 34.02 2.82 -9.30
C SER A 50 35.03 3.58 -10.17
N CYS A 51 34.57 4.53 -11.00
CA CYS A 51 35.43 5.19 -12.00
C CYS A 51 35.62 6.71 -11.78
N GLY A 52 34.96 7.29 -10.78
CA GLY A 52 35.07 8.71 -10.42
C GLY A 52 34.40 9.70 -11.36
N LYS A 53 33.84 9.25 -12.50
CA LYS A 53 33.13 10.12 -13.46
C LYS A 53 31.75 10.52 -12.95
N THR A 54 31.32 11.72 -13.33
CA THR A 54 30.03 12.28 -12.95
C THR A 54 28.88 11.60 -13.69
N ILE A 55 27.88 11.13 -12.95
CA ILE A 55 26.67 10.48 -13.44
C ILE A 55 25.42 11.09 -12.77
N SER A 56 24.24 10.86 -13.33
CA SER A 56 22.98 11.24 -12.68
C SER A 56 22.79 10.43 -11.39
N THR A 57 22.25 11.04 -10.33
CA THR A 57 21.86 10.31 -9.12
C THR A 57 20.74 9.28 -9.37
N SER A 58 20.00 9.40 -10.48
CA SER A 58 18.99 8.41 -10.90
C SER A 58 19.54 7.33 -11.84
N ALA A 59 20.83 7.36 -12.18
CA ALA A 59 21.42 6.38 -13.08
C ALA A 59 21.51 5.00 -12.39
N TYR A 60 20.70 4.04 -12.83
CA TYR A 60 20.77 2.64 -12.38
C TYR A 60 22.10 1.97 -12.74
N VAL A 61 22.75 2.40 -13.83
CA VAL A 61 24.03 1.86 -14.30
C VAL A 61 24.91 3.02 -14.75
N CYS A 62 26.18 3.00 -14.34
CA CYS A 62 27.19 3.94 -14.83
C CYS A 62 27.48 3.67 -16.32
N PRO A 63 27.25 4.63 -17.24
CA PRO A 63 27.48 4.43 -18.67
C PRO A 63 28.97 4.36 -19.05
N HIS A 64 29.87 4.70 -18.13
CA HIS A 64 31.31 4.72 -18.39
C HIS A 64 32.03 3.43 -17.99
N CYS A 65 31.59 2.76 -16.91
CA CYS A 65 32.27 1.56 -16.41
C CYS A 65 31.31 0.39 -16.10
N GLY A 66 29.99 0.58 -16.19
CA GLY A 66 29.01 -0.50 -15.97
C GLY A 66 28.66 -0.77 -14.50
N GLN A 67 29.13 0.03 -13.55
CA GLN A 67 28.75 -0.11 -12.13
C GLN A 67 27.23 0.02 -11.94
N HIS A 68 26.60 -0.95 -11.26
CA HIS A 68 25.17 -0.98 -11.02
C HIS A 68 24.82 -0.37 -9.65
N TYR A 69 23.80 0.49 -9.60
CA TYR A 69 23.34 1.22 -8.40
C TYR A 69 21.90 0.87 -8.00
N GLY A 70 21.20 0.06 -8.80
CA GLY A 70 19.84 -0.35 -8.48
C GLY A 70 19.78 -1.33 -7.31
N THR A 71 19.21 -0.91 -6.20
CA THR A 71 18.46 -1.80 -5.32
C THR A 71 16.99 -1.75 -5.74
N SER A 72 16.31 -2.89 -5.78
CA SER A 72 14.88 -2.94 -6.12
C SER A 72 14.20 -3.79 -5.09
N SER A 73 13.38 -3.15 -4.26
CA SER A 73 12.51 -3.82 -3.31
C SER A 73 11.18 -4.16 -3.99
N ALA A 74 10.48 -5.18 -3.49
CA ALA A 74 9.13 -5.50 -3.98
C ALA A 74 8.15 -4.32 -3.77
N PHE A 75 8.42 -3.46 -2.77
CA PHE A 75 7.64 -2.28 -2.45
C PHE A 75 7.96 -1.05 -3.31
N ASP A 76 9.02 -1.11 -4.13
CA ASP A 76 9.32 -0.06 -5.13
C ASP A 76 8.43 -0.22 -6.37
N SER A 77 7.81 -1.40 -6.53
CA SER A 77 6.91 -1.68 -7.63
C SER A 77 5.53 -1.07 -7.37
N ILE A 78 5.22 -0.02 -8.14
CA ILE A 78 3.91 0.66 -8.14
C ILE A 78 2.76 -0.35 -8.28
N LEU A 79 2.92 -1.34 -9.17
CA LEU A 79 1.89 -2.36 -9.41
C LEU A 79 1.68 -3.24 -8.17
N VAL A 80 2.75 -3.70 -7.53
CA VAL A 80 2.65 -4.57 -6.34
C VAL A 80 1.95 -3.83 -5.21
N CYS A 81 2.35 -2.59 -4.92
CA CYS A 81 1.71 -1.77 -3.89
C CYS A 81 0.23 -1.51 -4.19
N LEU A 82 -0.12 -1.25 -5.46
CA LEU A 82 -1.51 -1.06 -5.85
C LEU A 82 -2.34 -2.34 -5.67
N PHE A 83 -1.85 -3.49 -6.16
CA PHE A 83 -2.55 -4.77 -6.02
C PHE A 83 -2.74 -5.16 -4.55
N CYS A 84 -1.69 -5.05 -3.72
CA CYS A 84 -1.78 -5.31 -2.28
C CYS A 84 -2.78 -4.37 -1.59
N GLY A 85 -2.70 -3.07 -1.88
CA GLY A 85 -3.62 -2.08 -1.31
C GLY A 85 -5.09 -2.36 -1.66
N LEU A 86 -5.38 -2.67 -2.92
CA LEU A 86 -6.73 -3.03 -3.39
C LEU A 86 -7.22 -4.35 -2.78
N LEU A 87 -6.34 -5.35 -2.63
CA LEU A 87 -6.67 -6.63 -2.01
C LEU A 87 -7.09 -6.44 -0.55
N PHE A 88 -6.29 -5.72 0.24
CA PHE A 88 -6.62 -5.45 1.65
C PHE A 88 -7.89 -4.60 1.78
N LEU A 89 -8.09 -3.64 0.89
CA LEU A 89 -9.32 -2.83 0.86
C LEU A 89 -10.55 -3.69 0.57
N PHE A 90 -10.49 -4.55 -0.44
CA PHE A 90 -11.59 -5.44 -0.81
C PHE A 90 -11.92 -6.44 0.29
N LEU A 91 -10.91 -7.08 0.87
CA LEU A 91 -11.09 -8.01 1.99
C LEU A 91 -11.67 -7.30 3.21
N GLY A 92 -11.17 -6.09 3.53
CA GLY A 92 -11.71 -5.27 4.62
C GLY A 92 -13.19 -4.94 4.41
N LEU A 93 -13.55 -4.51 3.20
CA LEU A 93 -14.94 -4.22 2.85
C LEU A 93 -15.85 -5.46 2.91
N HIS A 94 -15.34 -6.62 2.50
CA HIS A 94 -16.07 -7.88 2.59
C HIS A 94 -16.35 -8.26 4.06
N VAL A 95 -15.35 -8.10 4.94
CA VAL A 95 -15.54 -8.32 6.39
C VAL A 95 -16.55 -7.34 6.98
N VAL A 96 -16.53 -6.06 6.56
CA VAL A 96 -17.58 -5.10 6.95
C VAL A 96 -18.96 -5.57 6.50
N SER A 97 -19.10 -6.08 5.28
CA SER A 97 -20.39 -6.60 4.78
C SER A 97 -20.93 -7.71 5.67
N LEU A 98 -20.09 -8.70 6.00
CA LEU A 98 -20.48 -9.82 6.86
C LEU A 98 -20.88 -9.36 8.26
N MET A 99 -20.13 -8.42 8.83
CA MET A 99 -20.45 -7.83 10.14
C MET A 99 -21.78 -7.07 10.11
N LEU A 100 -22.06 -6.30 9.05
CA LEU A 100 -23.32 -5.56 8.92
C LEU A 100 -24.52 -6.47 8.68
N GLU A 101 -24.34 -7.56 7.92
CA GLU A 101 -25.38 -8.56 7.68
C GLU A 101 -25.83 -9.23 8.99
N GLU A 102 -24.93 -9.45 9.94
CA GLU A 102 -25.28 -9.95 11.28
C GLU A 102 -26.23 -9.00 12.03
N TYR A 103 -26.10 -7.70 11.81
CA TYR A 103 -27.00 -6.68 12.37
C TYR A 103 -28.24 -6.41 11.50
N GLY A 104 -28.42 -7.13 10.40
CA GLY A 104 -29.57 -6.98 9.49
C GLY A 104 -29.46 -5.79 8.53
N TYR A 105 -28.27 -5.21 8.35
CA TYR A 105 -28.04 -4.11 7.42
C TYR A 105 -27.34 -4.60 6.15
N ASN A 106 -27.80 -4.12 4.98
CA ASN A 106 -27.09 -4.32 3.72
C ASN A 106 -26.13 -3.15 3.45
N LEU A 107 -24.85 -3.47 3.25
CA LEU A 107 -23.82 -2.48 2.93
C LEU A 107 -24.18 -1.64 1.69
N LEU A 108 -24.75 -2.26 0.64
CA LEU A 108 -25.16 -1.56 -0.58
C LEU A 108 -26.28 -0.53 -0.35
N ASP A 109 -27.23 -0.84 0.54
CA ASP A 109 -28.34 0.08 0.84
C ASP A 109 -27.84 1.29 1.62
N ILE A 110 -26.90 1.08 2.56
CA ILE A 110 -26.21 2.16 3.26
C ILE A 110 -25.48 3.05 2.25
N ILE A 111 -24.66 2.47 1.36
CA ILE A 111 -23.92 3.24 0.36
C ILE A 111 -24.88 4.06 -0.51
N LYS A 112 -25.97 3.47 -1.01
CA LYS A 112 -26.98 4.19 -1.80
C LYS A 112 -27.59 5.36 -1.03
N GLY A 113 -27.83 5.20 0.27
CA GLY A 113 -28.34 6.27 1.13
C GLY A 113 -27.37 7.46 1.32
N TRP A 114 -26.06 7.26 1.15
CA TRP A 114 -25.08 8.35 1.18
C TRP A 114 -24.95 9.10 -0.15
N PHE A 115 -25.24 8.43 -1.26
CA PHE A 115 -25.08 8.98 -2.62
C PHE A 115 -26.41 9.46 -3.25
N ASN A 116 -27.52 9.41 -2.51
CA ASN A 116 -28.84 9.86 -2.92
C ASN A 116 -29.30 11.07 -2.11
#